data_AF-D4U1Y4-F1
#
_entry.id   AF-D4U1Y4-F1
#
_cell.length_a   1.000
_cell.length_b   1.000
_cell.length_c   1.000
_cell.angle_alpha   90.00
_cell.angle_beta   90.00
_cell.angle_gamma   90.00
#
_symmetry.space_group_name_H-M   'P 1'
#
loop_
_entity.id
_entity.type
_entity.pdbx_description
1 polymer ?
#
loop_
_entity_poly.entity_id
_entity_poly.type
_entity_poly.pdbx_seq_one_letter_code
_entity_poly.pdbx_strand_id
1 'polypeptide(L)'
;LGARVTVVELDPVRALQASMDGFAVASLQEATASAGMLISATGERATIPLSALEAAPEGAIVTVAGGVDGEVSIDEAVAASWVMAESGDPHVQTLTSPSGKTLHILERGEGINYTAGEGNPIEIMDMSFGVQLASLRELLTREGELAPGLHDLPREADDAVAAAALGALSLS
;
A
#
# COMPACT_ATOMS: atom_id res chain seq x y z
N LEU A 1 1.56 -11.33 15.01
CA LEU A 1 1.12 -10.08 15.69
C LEU A 1 -0.30 -10.17 16.28
N GLY A 2 -1.16 -11.11 15.87
CA GLY A 2 -2.41 -11.41 16.60
C GLY A 2 -3.56 -10.41 16.40
N ALA A 3 -3.46 -9.53 15.41
CA ALA A 3 -4.53 -8.59 15.07
C ALA A 3 -5.72 -9.30 14.41
N ARG A 4 -6.93 -8.79 14.65
CA ARG A 4 -8.13 -9.15 13.89
C ARG A 4 -8.19 -8.30 12.63
N VAL A 5 -7.99 -8.92 11.46
CA VAL A 5 -7.94 -8.22 10.17
C VAL A 5 -9.29 -8.32 9.45
N THR A 6 -9.74 -7.19 8.91
CA THR A 6 -10.89 -7.10 8.01
C THR A 6 -10.42 -6.50 6.70
N VAL A 7 -10.73 -7.14 5.58
CA VAL A 7 -10.36 -6.70 4.23
C VAL A 7 -11.57 -6.02 3.58
N VAL A 8 -11.29 -4.92 2.89
CA VAL A 8 -12.26 -4.19 2.06
C VAL A 8 -11.78 -4.33 0.62
N GLU A 9 -12.60 -4.96 -0.25
CA GLU A 9 -12.28 -5.14 -1.66
C GLU A 9 -13.52 -4.97 -2.54
N LEU A 10 -13.31 -4.33 -3.69
CA LEU A 10 -14.22 -4.21 -4.82
C LEU A 10 -14.11 -5.41 -5.77
N ASP A 11 -12.92 -6.01 -5.93
CA ASP A 11 -12.77 -7.21 -6.76
C ASP A 11 -13.30 -8.45 -6.02
N PRO A 12 -14.35 -9.11 -6.54
CA PRO A 12 -14.95 -10.27 -5.87
C PRO A 12 -14.02 -11.48 -5.77
N VAL A 13 -13.05 -11.63 -6.68
CA VAL A 13 -12.07 -12.73 -6.63
C VAL A 13 -11.12 -12.52 -5.46
N ARG A 14 -10.57 -11.30 -5.33
CA ARG A 14 -9.65 -10.95 -4.23
C ARG A 14 -10.36 -10.92 -2.87
N ALA A 15 -11.60 -10.44 -2.83
CA ALA A 15 -12.45 -10.55 -1.65
C ALA A 15 -12.65 -12.02 -1.23
N LEU A 16 -12.97 -12.91 -2.16
CA LEU A 16 -13.11 -14.33 -1.86
C LEU A 16 -11.79 -14.95 -1.37
N GLN A 17 -10.67 -14.60 -1.99
CA GLN A 17 -9.34 -15.06 -1.55
C GLN A 17 -9.06 -14.64 -0.10
N ALA A 18 -9.29 -13.38 0.25
CA ALA A 18 -9.14 -12.90 1.62
C ALA A 18 -10.01 -13.69 2.61
N SER A 19 -11.26 -14.00 2.23
CA SER A 19 -12.14 -14.83 3.06
C SER A 19 -11.63 -16.26 3.22
N MET A 20 -11.09 -16.86 2.16
CA MET A 20 -10.51 -18.21 2.19
C MET A 20 -9.23 -18.28 3.03
N ASP A 21 -8.47 -17.18 3.09
CA ASP A 21 -7.29 -17.03 3.95
C ASP A 21 -7.68 -16.76 5.43
N GLY A 22 -8.98 -16.69 5.73
CA GLY A 22 -9.52 -16.57 7.10
C GLY A 22 -9.73 -15.14 7.58
N PHE A 23 -9.64 -14.14 6.69
CA PHE A 23 -9.95 -12.76 7.02
C PHE A 23 -11.45 -12.48 6.90
N ALA A 24 -11.96 -11.57 7.75
CA ALA A 24 -13.29 -11.02 7.54
C ALA A 24 -13.26 -10.11 6.30
N VAL A 25 -14.35 -10.10 5.53
CA VAL A 25 -14.54 -9.16 4.42
C VAL A 25 -15.79 -8.35 4.69
N ALA A 26 -15.69 -7.03 4.57
CA ALA A 26 -16.80 -6.13 4.86
C ALA A 26 -16.73 -4.89 3.96
N SER A 27 -17.82 -4.11 3.93
CA SER A 27 -17.76 -2.78 3.33
C SER A 27 -16.83 -1.87 4.13
N LEU A 28 -16.30 -0.82 3.48
CA LEU A 28 -15.46 0.17 4.16
C LEU A 28 -16.17 0.77 5.39
N GLN A 29 -17.46 1.06 5.26
CA GLN A 29 -18.26 1.65 6.33
C GLN A 29 -18.36 0.73 7.55
N GLU A 30 -18.63 -0.55 7.35
CA GLU A 30 -18.72 -1.55 8.43
C GLU A 30 -17.35 -1.80 9.09
N ALA A 31 -16.30 -1.95 8.28
CA ALA A 31 -14.94 -2.19 8.77
C ALA A 31 -14.43 -1.00 9.60
N THR A 32 -14.65 0.22 9.12
CA THR A 32 -14.12 1.45 9.72
C THR A 32 -14.70 1.73 11.11
N ALA A 33 -15.99 1.46 11.32
CA ALA A 33 -16.70 1.79 12.55
C ALA A 33 -16.08 1.16 13.83
N SER A 34 -15.28 0.10 13.69
CA SER A 34 -14.61 -0.56 14.82
C SER A 34 -13.10 -0.75 14.62
N ALA A 35 -12.52 -0.11 13.59
CA ALA A 35 -11.11 -0.25 13.27
C ALA A 35 -10.25 0.58 14.23
N GLY A 36 -9.31 -0.07 14.92
CA GLY A 36 -8.24 0.64 15.63
C GLY A 36 -7.15 1.17 14.69
N MET A 37 -7.07 0.60 13.48
CA MET A 37 -6.13 0.99 12.43
C MET A 37 -6.76 0.79 11.06
N LEU A 38 -6.66 1.80 10.20
CA LEU A 38 -6.98 1.74 8.78
C LEU A 38 -5.67 1.78 7.99
N ILE A 39 -5.52 0.85 7.04
CA ILE A 39 -4.37 0.75 6.17
C ILE A 39 -4.86 0.74 4.73
N SER A 40 -4.45 1.73 3.94
CA SER A 40 -4.67 1.68 2.49
C SER A 40 -3.54 0.90 1.83
N ALA A 41 -3.87 0.00 0.91
CA ALA A 41 -2.90 -0.80 0.16
C ALA A 41 -3.40 -1.03 -1.28
N THR A 42 -4.11 -0.05 -1.82
CA THR A 42 -4.82 -0.16 -3.11
C THR A 42 -4.04 0.46 -4.26
N GLY A 43 -3.18 1.45 -4.00
CA GLY A 43 -2.59 2.26 -5.06
C GLY A 43 -3.60 3.20 -5.71
N GLU A 44 -4.70 3.52 -5.03
CA GLU A 44 -5.79 4.34 -5.57
C GLU A 44 -6.08 5.55 -4.68
N ARG A 45 -6.28 6.71 -5.31
CA ARG A 45 -6.63 7.95 -4.61
C ARG A 45 -7.98 7.82 -3.89
N ALA A 46 -8.08 8.49 -2.74
CA ALA A 46 -9.29 8.56 -1.93
C ALA A 46 -9.84 7.17 -1.50
N THR A 47 -8.96 6.19 -1.32
CA THR A 47 -9.30 4.87 -0.78
C THR A 47 -9.78 4.96 0.67
N ILE A 48 -9.18 5.87 1.45
CA ILE A 48 -9.67 6.28 2.77
C ILE A 48 -10.25 7.70 2.61
N PRO A 49 -11.53 7.80 2.20
CA PRO A 49 -12.19 9.09 1.99
C PRO A 49 -12.50 9.77 3.33
N LEU A 50 -12.87 11.04 3.29
CA LEU A 50 -13.28 11.80 4.47
C LEU A 50 -14.36 11.09 5.30
N SER A 51 -15.35 10.46 4.64
CA SER A 51 -16.41 9.72 5.33
C SER A 51 -15.88 8.53 6.16
N ALA A 52 -14.78 7.91 5.75
CA ALA A 52 -14.11 6.88 6.54
C ALA A 52 -13.39 7.51 7.74
N LEU A 53 -12.69 8.63 7.55
CA LEU A 53 -12.07 9.36 8.66
C LEU A 53 -13.12 9.80 9.70
N GLU A 54 -14.28 10.28 9.26
CA GLU A 54 -15.39 10.65 10.13
C GLU A 54 -15.97 9.46 10.90
N ALA A 55 -16.08 8.29 10.25
CA ALA A 55 -16.61 7.07 10.85
C ALA A 55 -15.61 6.38 11.79
N ALA A 56 -14.31 6.65 11.64
CA ALA A 56 -13.27 6.02 12.44
C ALA A 56 -13.41 6.35 13.95
N PRO A 57 -13.10 5.41 14.85
CA PRO A 57 -13.06 5.66 16.28
C PRO A 57 -12.05 6.75 16.68
N GLU A 58 -12.28 7.39 17.83
CA GLU A 58 -11.28 8.26 18.47
C GLU A 58 -9.95 7.52 18.63
N GLY A 59 -8.85 8.18 18.27
CA GLY A 59 -7.49 7.64 18.38
C GLY A 59 -7.18 6.53 17.39
N ALA A 60 -8.02 6.27 16.38
CA ALA A 60 -7.69 5.30 15.34
C ALA A 60 -6.46 5.76 14.54
N ILE A 61 -5.63 4.79 14.16
CA ILE A 61 -4.44 5.00 13.34
C ILE A 61 -4.83 4.91 11.86
N VAL A 62 -4.30 5.80 11.03
CA VAL A 62 -4.49 5.80 9.58
C VAL A 62 -3.12 5.82 8.93
N THR A 63 -2.90 4.90 8.00
CA THR A 63 -1.61 4.76 7.30
C THR A 63 -1.80 4.18 5.90
N VAL A 64 -0.76 4.29 5.07
CA VAL A 64 -0.75 3.81 3.69
C VAL A 64 0.43 2.88 3.51
N ALA A 65 0.18 1.69 2.98
CA ALA A 65 1.18 0.74 2.49
C ALA A 65 1.20 0.69 0.95
N GLY A 66 0.28 1.40 0.29
CA GLY A 66 0.35 1.69 -1.14
C GLY A 66 1.41 2.74 -1.47
N GLY A 67 1.30 3.35 -2.64
CA GLY A 67 2.33 4.24 -3.18
C GLY A 67 1.80 5.34 -4.09
N VAL A 68 0.50 5.65 -4.00
CA VAL A 68 -0.11 6.73 -4.76
C VAL A 68 -0.48 7.89 -3.84
N ASP A 69 0.00 9.09 -4.15
CA ASP A 69 -0.32 10.29 -3.38
C ASP A 69 -1.83 10.46 -3.21
N GLY A 70 -2.27 10.69 -1.97
CA GLY A 70 -3.67 10.96 -1.65
C GLY A 70 -4.58 9.73 -1.58
N GLU A 71 -4.06 8.54 -1.23
CA GLU A 71 -4.94 7.42 -0.85
C GLU A 71 -5.79 7.76 0.38
N VAL A 72 -5.28 8.63 1.27
CA VAL A 72 -6.06 9.24 2.37
C VAL A 72 -6.50 10.64 1.93
N SER A 73 -7.80 10.92 2.00
CA SER A 73 -8.37 12.23 1.63
C SER A 73 -8.12 13.31 2.70
N ILE A 74 -6.85 13.60 2.99
CA ILE A 74 -6.45 14.64 3.96
C ILE A 74 -6.84 16.03 3.44
N ASP A 75 -6.68 16.30 2.15
CA ASP A 75 -7.06 17.59 1.55
C ASP A 75 -8.55 17.88 1.76
N GLU A 76 -9.41 16.87 1.58
CA GLU A 76 -10.84 16.99 1.85
C GLU A 76 -11.12 17.20 3.34
N ALA A 77 -10.39 16.52 4.22
CA ALA A 77 -10.52 16.72 5.67
C ALA A 77 -10.15 18.17 6.06
N VAL A 78 -9.05 18.71 5.54
CA VAL A 78 -8.64 20.10 5.78
C VAL A 78 -9.67 21.07 5.22
N ALA A 79 -10.20 20.82 4.02
CA ALA A 79 -11.31 21.61 3.45
C ALA A 79 -12.57 21.54 4.33
N ALA A 80 -12.81 20.42 5.00
CA ALA A 80 -13.86 20.22 6.00
C ALA A 80 -13.49 20.74 7.41
N SER A 81 -12.49 21.62 7.51
CA SER A 81 -12.03 22.24 8.76
C SER A 81 -11.40 21.29 9.78
N TRP A 82 -10.93 20.12 9.36
CA TRP A 82 -10.04 19.32 10.19
C TRP A 82 -8.65 19.98 10.25
N VAL A 83 -8.00 19.85 11.40
CA VAL A 83 -6.69 20.44 11.65
C VAL A 83 -5.66 19.34 11.77
N MET A 84 -4.66 19.34 10.88
CA MET A 84 -3.49 18.49 11.02
C MET A 84 -2.40 19.21 11.82
N ALA A 85 -1.83 18.52 12.80
CA ALA A 85 -0.72 19.02 13.61
C ALA A 85 0.33 17.94 13.81
N GLU A 86 1.60 18.36 13.95
CA GLU A 86 2.67 17.45 14.34
C GLU A 86 2.40 16.84 15.71
N SER A 87 2.78 15.59 15.89
CA SER A 87 2.86 14.99 17.22
C SER A 87 4.27 15.18 17.81
N GLY A 88 4.54 14.57 18.96
CA GLY A 88 5.90 14.50 19.51
C GLY A 88 6.83 13.58 18.72
N ASP A 89 6.29 12.69 17.89
CA ASP A 89 7.02 11.80 16.99
C ASP A 89 6.97 12.36 15.55
N PRO A 90 8.11 12.50 14.85
CA PRO A 90 8.15 13.07 13.50
C PRO A 90 7.37 12.26 12.46
N HIS A 91 7.19 10.96 12.68
CA HIS A 91 6.49 10.05 11.77
C HIS A 91 4.98 10.02 12.02
N VAL A 92 4.49 10.76 13.02
CA VAL A 92 3.09 10.75 13.43
C VAL A 92 2.53 12.16 13.49
N GLN A 93 1.40 12.36 12.82
CA GLN A 93 0.59 13.57 12.90
C GLN A 93 -0.74 13.26 13.58
N THR A 94 -1.35 14.31 14.14
CA THR A 94 -2.72 14.26 14.64
C THR A 94 -3.63 14.98 13.65
N LEU A 95 -4.73 14.36 13.28
CA LEU A 95 -5.77 14.97 12.45
C LEU A 95 -7.04 15.11 13.30
N THR A 96 -7.35 16.34 13.69
CA THR A 96 -8.43 16.65 14.62
C THR A 96 -9.63 17.25 13.90
N SER A 97 -10.77 16.61 14.03
CA SER A 97 -12.05 17.05 13.46
C SER A 97 -12.62 18.30 14.16
N PRO A 98 -13.56 19.02 13.53
CA PRO A 98 -14.26 20.13 14.17
C PRO A 98 -15.01 19.77 15.46
N SER A 99 -15.40 18.50 15.63
CA SER A 99 -16.05 18.01 16.85
C SER A 99 -15.06 17.65 17.96
N GLY A 100 -13.76 17.79 17.72
CA GLY A 100 -12.69 17.47 18.68
C GLY A 100 -12.25 16.01 18.68
N LYS A 101 -12.76 15.17 17.77
CA LYS A 101 -12.24 13.80 17.57
C LYS A 101 -10.85 13.87 16.93
N THR A 102 -9.89 13.11 17.44
CA THR A 102 -8.53 13.06 16.90
C THR A 102 -8.18 11.68 16.34
N LEU A 103 -7.56 11.66 15.16
CA LEU A 103 -6.97 10.48 14.54
C LEU A 103 -5.44 10.61 14.51
N HIS A 104 -4.74 9.48 14.49
CA HIS A 104 -3.29 9.44 14.29
C HIS A 104 -2.97 9.09 12.84
N ILE A 105 -2.39 10.03 12.12
CA ILE A 105 -1.98 9.84 10.72
C ILE A 105 -0.48 9.54 10.72
N LEU A 106 -0.09 8.39 10.19
CA LEU A 106 1.34 8.10 10.01
C LEU A 106 1.82 8.72 8.71
N GLU A 107 2.99 9.36 8.75
CA GLU A 107 3.69 9.87 7.56
C GLU A 107 2.82 10.75 6.66
N ARG A 108 1.90 11.52 7.25
CA ARG A 108 0.94 12.35 6.51
C ARG A 108 0.13 11.58 5.44
N GLY A 109 -0.05 10.28 5.61
CA GLY A 109 -0.75 9.43 4.64
C GLY A 109 0.11 8.97 3.46
N GLU A 110 1.43 9.12 3.55
CA GLU A 110 2.39 8.57 2.58
C GLU A 110 2.73 7.09 2.90
N GLY A 111 3.38 6.42 1.95
CA GLY A 111 3.76 5.01 2.04
C GLY A 111 4.71 4.70 3.21
N ILE A 112 4.14 4.17 4.30
CA ILE A 112 4.79 4.01 5.60
C ILE A 112 6.04 3.15 5.58
N ASN A 113 6.08 2.14 4.70
CA ASN A 113 7.14 1.16 4.69
C ASN A 113 8.49 1.75 4.25
N TYR A 114 8.49 2.83 3.45
CA TYR A 114 9.72 3.49 2.99
C TYR A 114 9.92 4.89 3.56
N THR A 115 8.89 5.52 4.10
CA THR A 115 9.01 6.84 4.76
C THR A 115 9.42 6.72 6.23
N ALA A 116 8.81 5.79 6.98
CA ALA A 116 9.17 5.50 8.38
C ALA A 116 9.84 4.13 8.58
N GLY A 117 9.66 3.20 7.63
CA GLY A 117 10.35 1.91 7.61
C GLY A 117 11.63 1.92 6.78
N GLU A 118 12.27 0.75 6.68
CA GLU A 118 13.50 0.54 5.91
C GLU A 118 13.24 0.10 4.46
N GLY A 119 11.97 0.08 4.03
CA GLY A 119 11.54 -0.47 2.75
C GLY A 119 11.53 -2.00 2.76
N ASN A 120 11.70 -2.57 1.56
CA ASN A 120 11.78 -4.02 1.40
C ASN A 120 13.20 -4.51 1.77
N PRO A 121 13.35 -5.72 2.32
CA PRO A 121 14.65 -6.34 2.54
C PRO A 121 15.51 -6.38 1.28
N ILE A 122 16.83 -6.32 1.45
CA ILE A 122 17.78 -6.25 0.34
C ILE A 122 17.66 -7.45 -0.61
N GLU A 123 17.33 -8.63 -0.09
CA GLU A 123 17.13 -9.85 -0.88
C GLU A 123 15.91 -9.76 -1.79
N ILE A 124 14.84 -9.10 -1.35
CA ILE A 124 13.66 -8.84 -2.17
C ILE A 124 13.97 -7.79 -3.25
N MET A 125 14.75 -6.77 -2.90
CA MET A 125 15.18 -5.73 -3.84
C MET A 125 16.14 -6.26 -4.90
N ASP A 126 17.04 -7.19 -4.55
CA ASP A 126 17.97 -7.83 -5.48
C ASP A 126 17.21 -8.56 -6.60
N MET A 127 16.20 -9.36 -6.25
CA MET A 127 15.33 -10.01 -7.23
C MET A 127 14.58 -8.99 -8.11
N SER A 128 14.06 -7.92 -7.51
CA SER A 128 13.37 -6.84 -8.25
C SER A 128 14.30 -6.15 -9.25
N PHE A 129 15.55 -5.87 -8.86
CA PHE A 129 16.57 -5.31 -9.75
C PHE A 129 17.02 -6.30 -10.82
N GLY A 130 17.02 -7.61 -10.52
CA GLY A 130 17.23 -8.66 -11.51
C GLY A 130 16.19 -8.61 -12.63
N VAL A 131 14.90 -8.48 -12.28
CA VAL A 131 13.80 -8.32 -13.24
C VAL A 131 13.94 -7.03 -14.06
N GLN A 132 14.32 -5.92 -13.43
CA GLN A 132 14.57 -4.65 -14.14
C GLN A 132 15.75 -4.77 -15.11
N LEU A 133 16.85 -5.41 -14.71
CA LEU A 133 17.99 -5.67 -15.58
C LEU A 133 17.63 -6.57 -16.76
N ALA A 134 16.84 -7.62 -16.52
CA ALA A 134 16.31 -8.48 -17.58
C ALA A 134 15.42 -7.70 -18.56
N SER A 135 14.57 -6.80 -18.05
CA SER A 135 13.74 -5.91 -18.86
C SER A 135 14.59 -4.97 -19.73
N LEU A 136 15.64 -4.37 -19.18
CA LEU A 136 16.58 -3.53 -19.92
C LEU A 136 17.32 -4.30 -21.01
N ARG A 137 17.75 -5.53 -20.72
CA ARG A 137 18.35 -6.42 -21.73
C ARG A 137 17.39 -6.67 -22.88
N GLU A 138 16.10 -6.87 -22.59
CA GLU A 138 15.10 -7.14 -23.61
C GLU A 138 14.83 -5.94 -24.51
N LEU A 139 14.77 -4.74 -23.93
CA LEU A 139 14.69 -3.50 -24.69
C LEU A 139 15.90 -3.29 -25.61
N LEU A 140 17.11 -3.61 -25.13
CA LEU A 140 18.35 -3.42 -25.90
C LEU A 140 18.54 -4.47 -27.00
N THR A 141 18.13 -5.72 -26.76
CA THR A 141 18.38 -6.83 -27.70
C THR A 141 17.28 -6.98 -28.74
N ARG A 142 16.09 -6.44 -28.49
CA ARG A 142 14.93 -6.47 -29.39
C ARG A 142 14.57 -5.09 -29.94
N GLU A 143 15.57 -4.22 -30.06
CA GLU A 143 15.40 -2.89 -30.60
C GLU A 143 14.77 -2.94 -32.00
N GLY A 144 13.70 -2.17 -32.21
CA GLY A 144 12.96 -2.14 -33.47
C GLY A 144 11.93 -3.25 -33.66
N GLU A 145 11.91 -4.28 -32.80
CA GLU A 145 10.85 -5.31 -32.81
C GLU A 145 9.65 -4.93 -31.93
N LEU A 146 9.89 -4.12 -30.89
CA LEU A 146 8.86 -3.71 -29.94
C LEU A 146 8.13 -2.46 -30.44
N ALA A 147 6.83 -2.60 -30.71
CA ALA A 147 5.98 -1.45 -31.01
C ALA A 147 5.83 -0.53 -29.77
N PRO A 148 5.54 0.77 -29.94
CA PRO A 148 5.26 1.64 -28.80
C PRO A 148 4.07 1.11 -27.97
N GLY A 149 4.27 0.91 -26.67
CA GLY A 149 3.22 0.41 -25.77
C GLY A 149 3.76 -0.26 -24.51
N LEU A 150 2.84 -0.83 -23.73
CA LEU A 150 3.17 -1.68 -22.59
C LEU A 150 3.45 -3.10 -23.08
N HIS A 151 4.57 -3.66 -22.64
CA HIS A 151 4.95 -5.04 -22.94
C HIS A 151 5.21 -5.76 -21.64
N ASP A 152 4.66 -6.96 -21.51
CA ASP A 152 5.03 -7.86 -20.43
C ASP A 152 6.47 -8.32 -20.61
N LEU A 153 7.18 -8.54 -19.50
CA LEU A 153 8.47 -9.19 -19.55
C LEU A 153 8.28 -10.62 -20.08
N PRO A 154 9.04 -11.07 -21.10
CA PRO A 154 8.95 -12.44 -21.57
C PRO A 154 9.24 -13.42 -20.44
N ARG A 155 8.45 -14.49 -20.37
CA ARG A 155 8.55 -15.48 -19.30
C ARG A 155 9.93 -16.11 -19.21
N GLU A 156 10.61 -16.33 -20.34
CA GLU A 156 11.96 -16.87 -20.33
C GLU A 156 12.97 -15.93 -19.65
N ALA A 157 12.77 -14.62 -19.74
CA ALA A 157 13.61 -13.64 -19.07
C ALA A 157 13.38 -13.64 -17.55
N ASP A 158 12.12 -13.76 -17.12
CA ASP A 158 11.75 -13.88 -15.71
C ASP A 158 12.25 -15.19 -15.08
N ASP A 159 12.05 -16.32 -15.78
CA ASP A 159 12.56 -17.64 -15.37
C ASP A 159 14.09 -17.64 -15.23
N ALA A 160 14.81 -16.88 -16.07
CA ALA A 160 16.26 -16.74 -15.97
C ALA A 160 16.70 -15.96 -14.72
N VAL A 161 15.94 -14.94 -14.30
CA VAL A 161 16.18 -14.21 -13.04
C VAL A 161 15.94 -15.15 -11.85
N ALA A 162 14.84 -15.90 -11.86
CA ALA A 162 14.55 -16.87 -10.81
C ALA A 162 15.65 -17.96 -10.71
N ALA A 163 16.11 -18.50 -11.85
CA ALA A 163 17.19 -19.48 -11.89
C ALA A 163 18.51 -18.92 -11.34
N ALA A 164 18.84 -17.66 -11.66
CA ALA A 164 20.02 -17.00 -11.11
C ALA A 164 19.91 -16.82 -9.59
N ALA A 165 18.74 -16.41 -9.09
CA ALA A 165 18.48 -16.28 -7.65
C ALA A 165 18.59 -17.63 -6.91
N LEU A 166 18.02 -18.71 -7.46
CA LEU A 166 18.18 -20.06 -6.91
C LEU A 166 19.65 -20.47 -6.83
N GLY A 167 20.42 -20.22 -7.89
CA GLY A 167 21.86 -20.50 -7.93
C GLY A 167 22.64 -19.73 -6.87
N ALA A 168 22.37 -18.43 -6.69
CA ALA A 168 23.01 -17.59 -5.67
C ALA A 168 22.67 -18.05 -4.24
N LEU A 169 21.43 -18.52 -4.03
CA LEU A 169 20.95 -19.00 -2.73
C LEU A 169 21.26 -20.49 -2.47
N SER A 170 21.90 -21.19 -3.41
CA SER A 170 22.16 -22.64 -3.34
C SER A 170 20.87 -23.47 -3.15
N LEU A 171 19.78 -23.04 -3.77
CA LEU A 171 18.49 -23.71 -3.80
C LEU A 171 18.30 -24.45 -5.14
N SER A 172 17.49 -25.51 -5.12
CA SER A 172 17.22 -26.38 -6.28
C SER A 172 15.83 -26.18 -6.86
#